data_AF-D3Q0G2-F1
#
_entry.id   AF-D3Q0G2-F1
#
_cell.length_a   1.000
_cell.length_b   1.000
_cell.length_c   1.000
_cell.angle_alpha   90.00
_cell.angle_beta   90.00
_cell.angle_gamma   90.00
#
_symmetry.space_group_name_H-M   'P 1'
#
loop_
_entity.id
_entity.type
_entity.pdbx_description
1 polymer ?
#
loop_
_entity_poly.entity_id
_entity_poly.type
_entity_poly.pdbx_seq_one_letter_code
_entity_poly.pdbx_strand_id
1 'polypeptide(L)'
;MTAQCHEIVRHADLVMTEHPAWRATSDGYVRIFDLIDSGRIMVIVSDGHAKAQRQLPGEANLVCDLYTLQADTCQDASELARALTSQGTVGRFRTTNLWEALGTAVCFRQDVPVPTHAYHFLCLMYGEQVPLPRGGYYLMFPTPDIIVELSPSHLASCGIGAVADVLIAAADVYARCSESWNASSPGVLVSALQTITGVDSEVAATAIADWSGDFAFYTYANTRMRTLAATAAPKTTWPRTQTEFSRRWRHLANGELSTLTALMLAWGWRQHRSAGR
;
A
#
# COMPACT_ATOMS: atom_id res chain seq x y z
N MET A 1 2.03 20.42 26.42
CA MET A 1 1.33 19.12 26.47
C MET A 1 2.28 18.06 25.95
N THR A 2 2.67 17.11 26.80
CA THR A 2 3.58 16.01 26.42
C THR A 2 2.81 15.04 25.53
N ALA A 3 3.23 14.88 24.28
CA ALA A 3 2.65 13.88 23.39
C ALA A 3 2.89 12.47 23.97
N GLN A 4 1.82 11.72 24.24
CA GLN A 4 1.95 10.34 24.68
C GLN A 4 2.34 9.46 23.48
N CYS A 5 3.59 9.00 23.45
CA CYS A 5 4.03 7.95 22.55
C CYS A 5 3.43 6.61 23.00
N HIS A 6 2.68 5.97 22.12
CA HIS A 6 2.17 4.62 22.34
C HIS A 6 2.87 3.67 21.38
N GLU A 7 3.41 2.58 21.91
CA GLU A 7 3.96 1.52 21.08
C GLU A 7 2.80 0.69 20.52
N ILE A 8 2.50 0.84 19.22
CA ILE A 8 1.32 0.22 18.60
C ILE A 8 1.60 -1.21 18.13
N VAL A 9 2.84 -1.55 17.76
CA VAL A 9 3.16 -2.88 17.21
C VAL A 9 4.33 -3.50 17.97
N ARG A 10 4.00 -4.36 18.94
CA ARG A 10 4.98 -5.19 19.69
C ARG A 10 5.16 -6.60 19.12
N HIS A 11 4.42 -6.97 18.08
CA HIS A 11 4.22 -8.38 17.70
C HIS A 11 4.58 -8.73 16.24
N ALA A 12 5.22 -7.82 15.50
CA ALA A 12 5.69 -8.11 14.15
C ALA A 12 7.23 -8.25 14.15
N ASP A 13 7.73 -9.27 13.44
CA ASP A 13 9.15 -9.46 13.15
C ASP A 13 9.61 -8.56 11.99
N LEU A 14 8.66 -8.14 11.14
CA LEU A 14 8.87 -7.24 10.01
C LEU A 14 7.68 -6.31 9.87
N VAL A 15 7.91 -5.00 9.72
CA VAL A 15 6.86 -4.05 9.33
C VAL A 15 7.14 -3.54 7.91
N MET A 16 6.16 -3.68 7.02
CA MET A 16 6.30 -3.26 5.63
C MET A 16 6.28 -1.73 5.50
N THR A 17 7.25 -1.19 4.76
CA THR A 17 7.34 0.24 4.43
C THR A 17 7.52 0.43 2.92
N GLU A 18 6.81 -0.36 2.14
CA GLU A 18 6.82 -0.40 0.68
C GLU A 18 5.95 0.69 0.05
N HIS A 19 4.92 1.15 0.76
CA HIS A 19 4.06 2.25 0.29
C HIS A 19 4.89 3.53 0.09
N PRO A 20 4.76 4.25 -1.04
CA PRO A 20 5.62 5.39 -1.38
C PRO A 20 5.48 6.59 -0.43
N ALA A 21 4.40 6.65 0.35
CA ALA A 21 4.22 7.64 1.41
C ALA A 21 5.25 7.47 2.56
N TRP A 22 5.81 6.27 2.77
CA TRP A 22 6.90 6.09 3.74
C TRP A 22 8.15 6.86 3.32
N ARG A 23 8.66 7.71 4.22
CA ARG A 23 9.86 8.51 3.98
C ARG A 23 11.03 7.98 4.80
N ALA A 24 12.15 7.73 4.15
CA ALA A 24 13.39 7.42 4.85
C ALA A 24 13.89 8.66 5.61
N THR A 25 14.33 8.43 6.84
CA THR A 25 14.92 9.41 7.77
C THR A 25 16.11 8.78 8.46
N SER A 26 16.85 9.56 9.25
CA SER A 26 17.92 9.02 10.11
C SER A 26 17.42 8.03 11.17
N ASP A 27 16.16 8.13 11.57
CA ASP A 27 15.54 7.30 12.62
C ASP A 27 14.81 6.06 12.05
N GLY A 28 14.85 5.83 10.73
CA GLY A 28 14.09 4.78 10.05
C GLY A 28 13.10 5.35 9.04
N TYR A 29 11.95 4.72 8.87
CA TYR A 29 10.89 5.17 7.96
C TYR A 29 9.77 5.85 8.71
N VAL A 30 9.38 7.05 8.29
CA VAL A 30 8.26 7.79 8.88
C VAL A 30 7.08 7.86 7.91
N ARG A 31 5.87 7.73 8.45
CA ARG A 31 4.62 8.03 7.74
C ARG A 31 3.64 8.71 8.69
N ILE A 32 2.89 9.67 8.17
CA ILE A 32 1.77 10.30 8.88
C ILE A 32 0.46 9.77 8.28
N PHE A 33 -0.47 9.44 9.16
CA PHE A 33 -1.80 8.96 8.82
C PHE A 33 -2.84 9.94 9.33
N ASP A 34 -3.72 10.37 8.43
CA ASP A 34 -4.97 11.03 8.81
C ASP A 34 -6.03 9.99 9.10
N LEU A 35 -6.71 10.15 10.22
CA LEU A 35 -7.76 9.25 10.68
C LEU A 35 -9.13 9.83 10.32
N ILE A 36 -10.14 8.95 10.30
CA ILE A 36 -11.51 9.31 9.90
C ILE A 36 -12.16 10.38 10.79
N ASP A 37 -11.68 10.54 12.02
CA ASP A 37 -12.16 11.51 13.00
C ASP A 37 -11.30 12.78 13.06
N SER A 38 -10.53 13.06 12.00
CA SER A 38 -9.54 14.14 11.95
C SER A 38 -8.38 14.00 12.93
N GLY A 39 -8.26 12.86 13.62
CA GLY A 39 -7.07 12.51 14.37
C GLY A 39 -5.88 12.28 13.44
N ARG A 40 -4.66 12.47 13.96
CA ARG A 40 -3.44 12.28 13.17
C ARG A 40 -2.42 11.50 13.97
N ILE A 41 -1.86 10.46 13.36
CA ILE A 41 -0.85 9.60 13.97
C ILE A 41 0.38 9.57 13.07
N MET A 42 1.54 9.87 13.67
CA MET A 42 2.83 9.62 13.06
C MET A 42 3.32 8.24 13.47
N VAL A 43 3.80 7.44 12.52
CA VAL A 43 4.45 6.16 12.77
C VAL A 43 5.89 6.21 12.29
N ILE A 44 6.81 5.73 13.12
CA ILE A 44 8.21 5.51 12.79
C ILE A 44 8.49 4.01 12.85
N VAL A 45 9.03 3.46 11.77
CA VAL A 45 9.45 2.06 11.65
C VAL A 45 10.97 1.99 11.58
N SER A 46 11.57 1.30 12.54
CA SER A 46 13.03 1.09 12.65
C SER A 46 13.30 -0.35 13.08
N ASP A 47 14.14 -1.06 12.34
CA ASP A 47 14.56 -2.44 12.68
C ASP A 47 13.39 -3.40 12.96
N GLY A 48 12.31 -3.31 12.19
CA GLY A 48 11.11 -4.14 12.36
C GLY A 48 10.15 -3.67 13.45
N HIS A 49 10.54 -2.69 14.27
CA HIS A 49 9.68 -2.12 15.31
C HIS A 49 8.95 -0.88 14.81
N ALA A 50 7.66 -0.75 15.14
CA ALA A 50 6.88 0.45 14.84
C ALA A 50 6.48 1.19 16.12
N LYS A 51 6.83 2.47 16.19
CA LYS A 51 6.39 3.40 17.24
C LYS A 51 5.39 4.37 16.67
N ALA A 52 4.28 4.59 17.36
CA ALA A 52 3.30 5.56 16.93
C ALA A 52 3.15 6.69 17.95
N GLN A 53 2.94 7.89 17.43
CA GLN A 53 2.78 9.08 18.22
C GLN A 53 1.62 9.89 17.65
N ARG A 54 0.59 10.08 18.47
CA ARG A 54 -0.54 10.93 18.13
C ARG A 54 -0.06 12.39 18.02
N GLN A 55 -0.32 13.00 16.86
CA GLN A 55 0.00 14.40 16.56
C GLN A 55 -1.22 15.30 16.75
N LEU A 56 -2.41 14.81 16.37
CA LEU A 56 -3.70 15.49 16.59
C LEU A 56 -4.65 14.59 17.39
N PRO A 57 -5.47 15.17 18.28
CA PRO A 57 -6.44 14.42 19.07
C PRO A 57 -7.44 13.69 18.18
N GLY A 58 -7.88 12.52 18.64
CA GLY A 58 -8.83 11.64 17.96
C GLY A 58 -8.97 10.34 18.75
N GLU A 59 -10.10 9.67 18.60
CA GLU A 59 -10.43 8.38 19.20
C GLU A 59 -10.20 7.21 18.22
N ALA A 60 -10.20 7.47 16.92
CA ALA A 60 -9.94 6.46 15.92
C ALA A 60 -8.54 5.84 16.11
N ASN A 61 -8.48 4.54 15.85
CA ASN A 61 -7.27 3.75 15.94
C ASN A 61 -6.68 3.52 14.56
N LEU A 62 -5.36 3.62 14.47
CA LEU A 62 -4.62 3.18 13.29
C LEU A 62 -4.56 1.64 13.27
N VAL A 63 -4.91 1.04 12.14
CA VAL A 63 -4.90 -0.42 11.98
C VAL A 63 -3.58 -0.87 11.36
N CYS A 64 -2.91 -1.80 12.03
CA CYS A 64 -1.78 -2.56 11.52
C CYS A 64 -2.20 -4.02 11.43
N ASP A 65 -2.36 -4.54 10.21
CA ASP A 65 -2.66 -5.94 9.98
C ASP A 65 -1.42 -6.79 10.22
N LEU A 66 -1.61 -7.93 10.88
CA LEU A 66 -0.56 -8.91 11.13
C LEU A 66 -0.82 -10.15 10.29
N TYR A 67 0.16 -10.53 9.49
CA TYR A 67 0.11 -11.69 8.61
C TYR A 67 1.14 -12.72 9.08
N THR A 68 0.70 -13.95 9.30
CA THR A 68 1.56 -15.10 9.63
C THR A 68 1.12 -16.29 8.81
N LEU A 69 2.07 -17.00 8.22
CA LEU A 69 1.77 -18.17 7.39
C LEU A 69 1.16 -19.28 8.27
N GLN A 70 -0.04 -19.74 7.92
CA GLN A 70 -0.67 -20.87 8.60
C GLN A 70 -0.01 -22.19 8.16
N ALA A 71 0.01 -23.18 9.06
CA ALA A 71 0.74 -24.44 8.86
C ALA A 71 0.19 -25.28 7.68
N ASP A 72 -1.07 -25.08 7.32
CA ASP A 72 -1.77 -25.74 6.21
C ASP A 72 -1.69 -24.96 4.89
N THR A 73 -1.11 -23.76 4.90
CA THR A 73 -0.84 -22.97 3.69
C THR A 73 0.42 -23.48 3.01
N CYS A 74 0.42 -23.54 1.67
CA CYS A 74 1.57 -23.94 0.86
C CYS A 74 2.11 -25.36 1.11
N GLN A 75 1.27 -26.31 1.53
CA GLN A 75 1.66 -27.71 1.80
C GLN A 75 2.45 -28.36 0.64
N ASP A 76 2.01 -28.12 -0.60
CA ASP A 76 2.65 -28.68 -1.81
C ASP A 76 3.73 -27.78 -2.42
N ALA A 77 4.20 -26.77 -1.68
CA ALA A 77 5.23 -25.82 -2.11
C ALA A 77 6.17 -25.50 -0.94
N SER A 78 6.86 -26.51 -0.41
CA SER A 78 7.68 -26.41 0.80
C SER A 78 8.79 -25.34 0.74
N GLU A 79 9.36 -25.07 -0.43
CA GLU A 79 10.32 -23.97 -0.60
C GLU A 79 9.66 -22.60 -0.40
N LEU A 80 8.44 -22.42 -0.93
CA LEU A 80 7.67 -21.20 -0.73
C LEU A 80 7.28 -21.06 0.73
N ALA A 81 6.75 -22.12 1.35
CA ALA A 81 6.40 -22.11 2.77
C ALA A 81 7.60 -21.70 3.63
N ARG A 82 8.77 -22.33 3.43
CA ARG A 82 10.01 -21.97 4.13
C ARG A 82 10.43 -20.52 3.89
N ALA A 83 10.36 -20.04 2.65
CA ALA A 83 10.70 -18.66 2.31
C ALA A 83 9.79 -17.66 3.04
N LEU A 84 8.48 -17.93 3.10
CA LEU A 84 7.51 -17.05 3.73
C LEU A 84 7.57 -17.13 5.27
N THR A 85 7.69 -18.33 5.85
CA THR A 85 7.84 -18.53 7.31
C THR A 85 9.11 -17.88 7.85
N SER A 86 10.19 -17.81 7.07
CA SER A 86 11.44 -17.15 7.49
C SER A 86 11.31 -15.64 7.74
N GLN A 87 10.19 -15.04 7.35
CA GLN A 87 9.87 -13.64 7.63
C GLN A 87 9.29 -13.42 9.02
N GLY A 88 8.83 -14.47 9.70
CA GLY A 88 8.06 -14.35 10.94
C GLY A 88 6.70 -13.71 10.70
N THR A 89 6.17 -13.01 11.71
CA THR A 89 4.95 -12.22 11.61
C THR A 89 5.22 -10.89 10.91
N VAL A 90 4.50 -10.63 9.83
CA VAL A 90 4.62 -9.39 9.04
C VAL A 90 3.49 -8.43 9.41
N GLY A 91 3.84 -7.22 9.84
CA GLY A 91 2.92 -6.11 10.07
C GLY A 91 2.81 -5.18 8.87
N ARG A 92 1.61 -4.69 8.56
CA ARG A 92 1.39 -3.65 7.56
C ARG A 92 0.32 -2.66 8.01
N PHE A 93 0.64 -1.38 7.98
CA PHE A 93 -0.35 -0.33 8.21
C PHE A 93 -1.21 -0.12 6.98
N ARG A 94 -2.54 -0.12 7.17
CA ARG A 94 -3.49 0.23 6.11
C ARG A 94 -3.36 1.71 5.77
N THR A 95 -3.55 2.04 4.50
CA THR A 95 -3.79 3.44 4.14
C THR A 95 -5.19 3.81 4.62
N THR A 96 -5.28 4.81 5.50
CA THR A 96 -6.53 5.18 6.18
C THR A 96 -7.50 5.96 5.29
N ASN A 97 -6.98 6.56 4.22
CA ASN A 97 -7.75 7.36 3.28
C ASN A 97 -7.85 6.65 1.91
N LEU A 98 -9.07 6.36 1.47
CA LEU A 98 -9.32 5.72 0.17
C LEU A 98 -8.78 6.55 -1.00
N TRP A 99 -8.79 7.89 -0.90
CA TRP A 99 -8.21 8.76 -1.90
C TRP A 99 -6.70 8.55 -2.06
N GLU A 100 -5.96 8.50 -0.95
CA GLU A 100 -4.51 8.28 -0.99
C GLU A 100 -4.18 6.91 -1.60
N ALA A 101 -4.94 5.88 -1.25
CA ALA A 101 -4.79 4.54 -1.80
C ALA A 101 -5.06 4.51 -3.31
N LEU A 102 -6.14 5.17 -3.76
CA LEU A 102 -6.49 5.29 -5.19
C LEU A 102 -5.45 6.08 -5.97
N GLY A 103 -5.10 7.29 -5.52
CA GLY A 103 -4.11 8.14 -6.19
C GLY A 103 -2.75 7.46 -6.29
N THR A 104 -2.33 6.77 -5.23
CA THR A 104 -1.10 5.97 -5.24
C THR A 104 -1.21 4.79 -6.22
N ALA A 105 -2.32 4.06 -6.25
CA ALA A 105 -2.51 2.99 -7.23
C ALA A 105 -2.45 3.51 -8.66
N VAL A 106 -3.10 4.65 -8.96
CA VAL A 106 -3.03 5.32 -10.27
C VAL A 106 -1.59 5.68 -10.62
N CYS A 107 -0.80 6.20 -9.68
CA CYS A 107 0.60 6.53 -9.97
C CYS A 107 1.46 5.30 -10.31
N PHE A 108 1.26 4.17 -9.62
CA PHE A 108 2.24 3.06 -9.65
C PHE A 108 1.78 1.79 -10.39
N ARG A 109 0.52 1.71 -10.81
CA ARG A 109 -0.06 0.50 -11.44
C ARG A 109 -0.48 0.69 -12.89
N GLN A 110 -0.15 1.83 -13.48
CA GLN A 110 -0.29 2.07 -14.91
C GLN A 110 0.87 1.42 -15.67
N ASP A 111 0.72 1.28 -17.00
CA ASP A 111 1.74 0.68 -17.88
C ASP A 111 3.11 1.36 -17.73
N VAL A 112 3.10 2.68 -17.55
CA VAL A 112 4.29 3.48 -17.23
C VAL A 112 4.17 3.95 -15.78
N PRO A 113 4.78 3.25 -14.82
CA PRO A 113 4.70 3.63 -13.42
C PRO A 113 5.44 4.94 -13.18
N VAL A 114 4.84 5.80 -12.36
CA VAL A 114 5.45 7.03 -11.87
C VAL A 114 6.68 6.68 -11.03
N PRO A 115 7.85 7.31 -11.29
CA PRO A 115 9.00 7.18 -10.42
C PRO A 115 8.72 7.70 -9.01
N THR A 116 9.22 7.03 -7.97
CA THR A 116 8.98 7.44 -6.57
C THR A 116 9.36 8.90 -6.28
N HIS A 117 10.43 9.40 -6.90
CA HIS A 117 10.85 10.80 -6.73
C HIS A 117 9.84 11.81 -7.32
N ALA A 118 9.15 11.46 -8.41
CA ALA A 118 8.12 12.30 -9.02
C ALA A 118 6.85 12.34 -8.15
N TYR A 119 6.42 11.19 -7.60
CA TYR A 119 5.37 11.14 -6.59
C TYR A 119 5.71 12.00 -5.36
N HIS A 120 6.97 11.91 -4.89
CA HIS A 120 7.45 12.71 -3.78
C HIS A 120 7.48 14.20 -4.08
N PHE A 121 7.81 14.58 -5.31
CA PHE A 121 7.83 15.96 -5.76
C PHE A 121 6.42 16.54 -5.93
N LEU A 122 5.43 15.76 -6.39
CA LEU A 122 4.02 16.14 -6.35
C LEU A 122 3.59 16.49 -4.90
N CYS A 123 3.91 15.62 -3.93
CA CYS A 123 3.57 15.88 -2.52
C CYS A 123 4.28 17.13 -1.98
N LEU A 124 5.50 17.42 -2.44
CA LEU A 124 6.22 18.64 -2.05
C LEU A 124 5.53 19.90 -2.56
N MET A 125 5.06 19.87 -3.82
CA MET A 125 4.48 21.04 -4.47
C MET A 125 3.05 21.33 -4.01
N TYR A 126 2.26 20.28 -3.74
CA TYR A 126 0.82 20.40 -3.58
C TYR A 126 0.24 19.67 -2.37
N GLY A 127 1.09 19.00 -1.59
CA GLY A 127 0.68 18.30 -0.37
C GLY A 127 0.65 19.22 0.86
N GLU A 128 -0.18 18.88 1.84
CA GLU A 128 -0.12 19.51 3.16
C GLU A 128 1.25 19.24 3.82
N GLN A 129 1.86 20.29 4.38
CA GLN A 129 3.08 20.18 5.16
C GLN A 129 2.74 19.98 6.64
N VAL A 130 3.08 18.80 7.16
CA VAL A 130 2.85 18.47 8.57
C VAL A 130 4.15 18.57 9.35
N PRO A 131 4.26 19.47 10.35
CA PRO A 131 5.47 19.61 11.15
C PRO A 131 5.84 18.30 11.86
N LEU A 132 7.12 17.94 11.81
CA LEU A 132 7.64 16.79 12.56
C LEU A 132 8.20 17.23 13.92
N PRO A 133 8.08 16.41 14.99
CA PRO A 133 8.53 16.79 16.33
C PRO A 133 10.03 17.16 16.45
N ARG A 134 10.87 16.67 15.54
CA ARG A 134 12.33 16.92 15.52
C ARG A 134 12.74 17.96 14.46
N GLY A 135 11.78 18.73 13.95
CA GLY A 135 11.98 19.69 12.88
C GLY A 135 11.78 19.09 11.48
N GLY A 136 11.59 19.97 10.50
CA GLY A 136 11.20 19.59 9.14
C GLY A 136 9.70 19.28 9.02
N TYR A 137 9.32 18.79 7.84
CA TYR A 137 7.93 18.53 7.48
C TYR A 137 7.79 17.17 6.81
N TYR A 138 6.69 16.49 7.11
CA TYR A 138 6.16 15.42 6.28
C TYR A 138 5.20 16.01 5.25
N LEU A 139 5.24 15.49 4.03
CA LEU A 139 4.46 15.99 2.90
C LEU A 139 3.36 14.97 2.60
N MET A 140 2.11 15.35 2.89
CA MET A 140 0.94 14.51 2.60
C MET A 140 0.73 14.38 1.10
N PHE A 141 0.00 13.35 0.67
CA PHE A 141 -0.49 13.29 -0.70
C PHE A 141 -1.51 14.42 -0.91
N PRO A 142 -1.52 15.14 -2.06
CA PRO A 142 -2.46 16.23 -2.29
C PRO A 142 -3.91 15.75 -2.18
N THR A 143 -4.80 16.63 -1.70
CA THR A 143 -6.24 16.35 -1.61
C THR A 143 -6.86 16.23 -3.01
N PRO A 144 -8.01 15.55 -3.17
CA PRO A 144 -8.67 15.45 -4.46
C PRO A 144 -9.02 16.85 -5.01
N ASP A 145 -9.45 17.78 -4.16
CA ASP A 145 -9.79 19.15 -4.56
C ASP A 145 -8.59 19.86 -5.21
N ILE A 146 -7.40 19.73 -4.62
CA ILE A 146 -6.18 20.30 -5.20
C ILE A 146 -5.89 19.66 -6.56
N ILE A 147 -5.98 18.33 -6.68
CA ILE A 147 -5.68 17.62 -7.94
C ILE A 147 -6.65 18.01 -9.05
N VAL A 148 -7.95 18.17 -8.78
CA VAL A 148 -8.95 18.59 -9.77
C VAL A 148 -8.64 19.96 -10.36
N GLU A 149 -8.08 20.86 -9.56
CA GLU A 149 -7.73 22.21 -10.00
C GLU A 149 -6.42 22.28 -10.81
N LEU A 150 -5.61 21.23 -10.80
CA LEU A 150 -4.36 21.19 -11.56
C LEU A 150 -4.60 20.90 -13.04
N SER A 151 -3.90 21.63 -13.90
CA SER A 151 -3.81 21.28 -15.31
C SER A 151 -2.90 20.06 -15.51
N PRO A 152 -3.09 19.28 -16.60
CA PRO A 152 -2.16 18.22 -16.97
C PRO A 152 -0.71 18.70 -17.11
N SER A 153 -0.48 19.96 -17.49
CA SER A 153 0.85 20.56 -17.57
C SER A 153 1.54 20.74 -16.21
N HIS A 154 0.79 21.06 -15.14
CA HIS A 154 1.34 21.12 -13.78
C HIS A 154 1.69 19.74 -13.24
N LEU A 155 0.91 18.71 -13.58
CA LEU A 155 1.22 17.33 -13.25
C LEU A 155 2.44 16.84 -14.06
N ALA A 156 2.54 17.21 -15.34
CA ALA A 156 3.70 16.92 -16.16
C ALA A 156 5.00 17.55 -15.64
N SER A 157 4.97 18.78 -15.13
CA SER A 157 6.14 19.42 -14.51
C SER A 157 6.58 18.72 -13.22
N CYS A 158 5.68 17.96 -12.59
CA CYS A 158 6.02 17.11 -11.45
C CYS A 158 6.58 15.73 -11.84
N GLY A 159 6.68 15.43 -13.14
CA GLY A 159 7.12 14.13 -13.65
C GLY A 159 6.04 13.04 -13.65
N ILE A 160 4.76 13.42 -13.51
CA ILE A 160 3.62 12.49 -13.46
C ILE A 160 2.66 12.66 -14.64
N GLY A 161 3.12 13.30 -15.72
CA GLY A 161 2.31 13.63 -16.90
C GLY A 161 1.66 12.40 -17.57
N ALA A 162 2.30 11.24 -17.51
CA ALA A 162 1.80 10.00 -18.11
C ALA A 162 0.47 9.51 -17.49
N VAL A 163 0.17 9.91 -16.25
CA VAL A 163 -1.05 9.50 -15.52
C VAL A 163 -1.94 10.69 -15.17
N ALA A 164 -1.63 11.87 -15.71
CA ALA A 164 -2.27 13.13 -15.31
C ALA A 164 -3.80 13.10 -15.51
N ASP A 165 -4.26 12.71 -16.70
CA ASP A 165 -5.69 12.68 -17.02
C ASP A 165 -6.46 11.69 -16.13
N VAL A 166 -5.86 10.53 -15.86
CA VAL A 166 -6.45 9.50 -14.98
C VAL A 166 -6.52 10.00 -13.54
N LEU A 167 -5.47 10.66 -13.06
CA LEU A 167 -5.41 11.18 -11.68
C LEU A 167 -6.42 12.32 -11.48
N ILE A 168 -6.58 13.21 -12.46
CA ILE A 168 -7.60 14.28 -12.44
C ILE A 168 -9.01 13.68 -12.47
N ALA A 169 -9.27 12.72 -13.38
CA ALA A 169 -10.57 12.05 -13.46
C ALA A 169 -10.91 11.31 -12.16
N ALA A 170 -9.93 10.64 -11.55
CA ALA A 170 -10.09 9.96 -10.27
C ALA A 170 -10.42 10.95 -9.14
N ALA A 171 -9.74 12.10 -9.09
CA ALA A 171 -10.00 13.14 -8.09
C ALA A 171 -11.42 13.69 -8.21
N ASP A 172 -11.83 14.00 -9.44
CA ASP A 172 -13.15 14.55 -9.76
C ASP A 172 -14.29 13.60 -9.38
N VAL A 173 -14.17 12.31 -9.71
CA VAL A 173 -15.16 11.30 -9.32
C VAL A 173 -15.13 11.06 -7.80
N TYR A 174 -13.95 10.96 -7.20
CA TYR A 174 -13.82 10.74 -5.77
C TYR A 174 -14.47 11.88 -4.97
N ALA A 175 -14.26 13.14 -5.34
CA ALA A 175 -14.87 14.29 -4.68
C ALA A 175 -16.41 14.19 -4.64
N ARG A 176 -17.04 13.68 -5.71
CA ARG A 176 -18.50 13.48 -5.77
C ARG A 176 -19.01 12.24 -5.02
N CYS A 177 -18.19 11.21 -4.89
CA CYS A 177 -18.65 9.89 -4.43
C CYS A 177 -18.11 9.49 -3.05
N SER A 178 -17.13 10.24 -2.51
CA SER A 178 -16.35 9.90 -1.31
C SER A 178 -17.20 9.46 -0.11
N GLU A 179 -18.28 10.18 0.20
CA GLU A 179 -19.18 9.84 1.32
C GLU A 179 -19.79 8.44 1.15
N SER A 180 -20.37 8.16 -0.02
CA SER A 180 -20.97 6.84 -0.32
C SER A 180 -19.94 5.72 -0.40
N TRP A 181 -18.74 6.02 -0.90
CA TRP A 181 -17.66 5.05 -1.04
C TRP A 181 -17.06 4.67 0.31
N ASN A 182 -16.82 5.63 1.20
CA ASN A 182 -16.28 5.36 2.52
C ASN A 182 -17.23 4.50 3.38
N ALA A 183 -18.54 4.47 3.08
CA ALA A 183 -19.52 3.60 3.71
C ALA A 183 -19.71 2.23 3.02
N SER A 184 -19.09 2.01 1.86
CA SER A 184 -19.29 0.82 1.04
C SER A 184 -18.34 -0.32 1.41
N SER A 185 -18.75 -1.56 1.11
CA SER A 185 -17.87 -2.72 1.29
C SER A 185 -16.76 -2.77 0.23
N PRO A 186 -15.58 -3.35 0.54
CA PRO A 186 -14.46 -3.44 -0.40
C PRO A 186 -14.83 -4.03 -1.77
N GLY A 187 -15.65 -5.08 -1.80
CA GLY A 187 -16.06 -5.72 -3.05
C GLY A 187 -16.92 -4.84 -3.97
N VAL A 188 -17.77 -3.98 -3.39
CA VAL A 188 -18.54 -2.98 -4.16
C VAL A 188 -17.61 -1.91 -4.70
N LEU A 189 -16.65 -1.48 -3.88
CA LEU A 189 -15.70 -0.43 -4.26
C LEU A 189 -14.79 -0.83 -5.41
N VAL A 190 -14.35 -2.09 -5.51
CA VAL A 190 -13.55 -2.54 -6.67
C VAL A 190 -14.26 -2.26 -7.99
N SER A 191 -15.57 -2.53 -8.06
CA SER A 191 -16.37 -2.25 -9.26
C SER A 191 -16.65 -0.76 -9.44
N ALA A 192 -16.90 -0.03 -8.35
CA ALA A 192 -17.16 1.41 -8.40
C ALA A 192 -15.94 2.20 -8.89
N LEU A 193 -14.73 1.85 -8.44
CA LEU A 193 -13.51 2.54 -8.88
C LEU A 193 -13.24 2.34 -10.39
N GLN A 194 -13.61 1.19 -10.96
CA GLN A 194 -13.45 0.91 -12.39
C GLN A 194 -14.38 1.73 -13.30
N THR A 195 -15.35 2.46 -12.74
CA THR A 195 -16.14 3.41 -13.54
C THR A 195 -15.39 4.69 -13.85
N ILE A 196 -14.26 4.96 -13.17
CA ILE A 196 -13.39 6.09 -13.45
C ILE A 196 -12.62 5.81 -14.74
N THR A 197 -12.64 6.76 -15.67
CA THR A 197 -11.87 6.65 -16.92
C THR A 197 -10.38 6.47 -16.65
N GLY A 198 -9.79 5.40 -17.20
CA GLY A 198 -8.37 5.07 -17.03
C GLY A 198 -8.01 4.30 -15.75
N VAL A 199 -8.99 4.02 -14.88
CA VAL A 199 -8.82 3.11 -13.74
C VAL A 199 -9.27 1.72 -14.17
N ASP A 200 -8.31 0.83 -14.33
CA ASP A 200 -8.59 -0.57 -14.66
C ASP A 200 -8.77 -1.44 -13.40
N SER A 201 -8.98 -2.74 -13.63
CA SER A 201 -9.14 -3.71 -12.55
C SER A 201 -7.91 -3.85 -11.66
N GLU A 202 -6.69 -3.63 -12.16
CA GLU A 202 -5.46 -3.75 -11.37
C GLU A 202 -5.26 -2.54 -10.45
N VAL A 203 -5.50 -1.34 -10.97
CA VAL A 203 -5.47 -0.10 -10.20
C VAL A 203 -6.53 -0.15 -9.08
N ALA A 204 -7.78 -0.48 -9.42
CA ALA A 204 -8.87 -0.56 -8.46
C ALA A 204 -8.60 -1.60 -7.37
N ALA A 205 -8.23 -2.83 -7.76
CA ALA A 205 -7.88 -3.91 -6.84
C ALA A 205 -6.73 -3.53 -5.88
N THR A 206 -5.70 -2.86 -6.41
CA THR A 206 -4.54 -2.44 -5.61
C THR A 206 -4.93 -1.38 -4.58
N ALA A 207 -5.72 -0.38 -4.98
CA ALA A 207 -6.21 0.66 -4.08
C ALA A 207 -7.05 0.05 -2.94
N ILE A 208 -7.96 -0.87 -3.27
CA ILE A 208 -8.82 -1.52 -2.27
C ILE A 208 -8.02 -2.43 -1.35
N ALA A 209 -7.05 -3.20 -1.86
CA ALA A 209 -6.19 -4.02 -1.00
C ALA A 209 -5.37 -3.15 -0.02
N ASP A 210 -4.85 -2.01 -0.47
CA ASP A 210 -4.07 -1.09 0.36
C ASP A 210 -4.90 -0.41 1.46
N TRP A 211 -6.11 0.02 1.12
CA TRP A 211 -7.04 0.67 2.04
C TRP A 211 -7.70 -0.31 3.01
N SER A 212 -8.18 -1.46 2.52
CA SER A 212 -8.92 -2.43 3.33
C SER A 212 -8.02 -3.39 4.11
N GLY A 213 -6.75 -3.55 3.72
CA GLY A 213 -5.86 -4.59 4.23
C GLY A 213 -6.16 -6.00 3.70
N ASP A 214 -7.19 -6.15 2.85
CA ASP A 214 -7.56 -7.43 2.27
C ASP A 214 -6.88 -7.64 0.90
N PHE A 215 -5.76 -8.35 0.91
CA PHE A 215 -4.99 -8.70 -0.28
C PHE A 215 -5.63 -9.84 -1.10
N ALA A 216 -6.78 -10.38 -0.72
CA ALA A 216 -7.55 -11.26 -1.60
C ALA A 216 -8.07 -10.51 -2.84
N PHE A 217 -8.26 -9.18 -2.74
CA PHE A 217 -8.60 -8.33 -3.88
C PHE A 217 -7.43 -8.05 -4.81
N TYR A 218 -6.19 -8.10 -4.32
CA TYR A 218 -4.99 -7.75 -5.08
C TYR A 218 -4.81 -8.65 -6.32
N THR A 219 -4.26 -8.11 -7.40
CA THR A 219 -3.98 -8.86 -8.65
C THR A 219 -2.77 -9.79 -8.50
N TYR A 220 -2.93 -10.88 -7.75
CA TYR A 220 -1.83 -11.83 -7.46
C TYR A 220 -1.39 -12.68 -8.65
N ALA A 221 -2.12 -12.67 -9.77
CA ALA A 221 -1.79 -13.49 -10.92
C ALA A 221 -0.94 -12.77 -11.99
N ASN A 222 -0.50 -11.55 -11.73
CA ASN A 222 0.32 -10.77 -12.65
C ASN A 222 1.76 -11.33 -12.78
N THR A 223 2.49 -10.86 -13.79
CA THR A 223 3.86 -11.33 -14.09
C THR A 223 4.79 -11.17 -12.89
N ARG A 224 4.69 -10.05 -12.16
CA ARG A 224 5.53 -9.79 -10.98
C ARG A 224 5.37 -10.87 -9.91
N MET A 225 4.14 -11.24 -9.58
CA MET A 225 3.87 -12.28 -8.58
C MET A 225 4.35 -13.65 -9.03
N ARG A 226 4.20 -14.00 -10.32
CA ARG A 226 4.75 -15.24 -10.87
C ARG A 226 6.27 -15.29 -10.76
N THR A 227 6.96 -14.18 -11.07
CA THR A 227 8.41 -14.07 -10.94
C THR A 227 8.86 -14.19 -9.49
N LEU A 228 8.17 -13.52 -8.56
CA LEU A 228 8.45 -13.61 -7.13
C LEU A 228 8.28 -15.04 -6.62
N ALA A 229 7.18 -15.72 -6.97
CA ALA A 229 6.93 -17.11 -6.58
C ALA A 229 8.02 -18.05 -7.13
N ALA A 230 8.42 -17.89 -8.39
CA ALA A 230 9.49 -18.66 -9.01
C ALA A 230 10.86 -18.41 -8.35
N THR A 231 11.11 -17.19 -7.87
CA THR A 231 12.36 -16.86 -7.15
C THR A 231 12.36 -17.44 -5.74
N ALA A 232 11.22 -17.39 -5.04
CA ALA A 232 11.07 -17.93 -3.68
C ALA A 232 11.12 -19.47 -3.64
N ALA A 233 10.63 -20.12 -4.70
CA ALA A 233 10.53 -21.58 -4.80
C ALA A 233 10.99 -22.06 -6.19
N PRO A 234 12.30 -22.04 -6.48
CA PRO A 234 12.84 -22.31 -7.82
C PRO A 234 12.68 -23.76 -8.27
N LYS A 235 12.49 -24.71 -7.36
CA LYS A 235 12.23 -26.12 -7.71
C LYS A 235 10.75 -26.43 -7.90
N THR A 236 9.87 -25.48 -7.58
CA THR A 236 8.43 -25.64 -7.80
C THR A 236 8.11 -25.35 -9.26
N THR A 237 7.39 -26.26 -9.92
CA THR A 237 6.89 -26.03 -11.27
C THR A 237 5.72 -25.04 -11.22
N TRP A 238 6.00 -23.78 -11.54
CA TRP A 238 4.99 -22.73 -11.57
C TRP A 238 4.21 -22.71 -12.90
N PRO A 239 2.89 -22.56 -12.86
CA PRO A 239 2.11 -22.37 -14.07
C PRO A 239 2.54 -21.11 -14.83
N ARG A 240 2.56 -21.18 -16.16
CA ARG A 240 2.99 -20.07 -17.03
C ARG A 240 1.86 -19.12 -17.37
N THR A 241 0.62 -19.61 -17.41
CA THR A 241 -0.55 -18.79 -17.72
C THR A 241 -1.13 -18.14 -16.47
N GLN A 242 -1.74 -16.97 -16.63
CA GLN A 242 -2.37 -16.23 -15.53
C GLN A 242 -3.49 -17.04 -14.87
N THR A 243 -4.32 -17.72 -15.65
CA THR A 243 -5.47 -18.50 -15.15
C THR A 243 -5.01 -19.69 -14.31
N GLU A 244 -4.04 -20.46 -14.80
CA GLU A 244 -3.53 -21.61 -14.06
C GLU A 244 -2.77 -21.18 -12.80
N PHE A 245 -2.00 -20.10 -12.89
CA PHE A 245 -1.32 -19.55 -11.72
C PHE A 245 -2.32 -19.08 -10.66
N SER A 246 -3.39 -18.37 -11.06
CA SER A 246 -4.46 -17.93 -10.16
C SER A 246 -5.07 -19.11 -9.40
N ARG A 247 -5.38 -20.20 -10.10
CA ARG A 247 -5.93 -21.42 -9.51
C ARG A 247 -4.94 -22.07 -8.54
N ARG A 248 -3.66 -22.18 -8.93
CA ARG A 248 -2.61 -22.74 -8.07
C ARG A 248 -2.41 -21.88 -6.82
N TRP A 249 -2.41 -20.56 -6.96
CA TRP A 249 -2.22 -19.63 -5.84
C TRP A 249 -3.36 -19.74 -4.83
N ARG A 250 -4.62 -19.75 -5.27
CA ARG A 250 -5.78 -19.97 -4.39
C ARG A 250 -5.75 -21.32 -3.68
N HIS A 251 -5.33 -22.36 -4.40
CA HIS A 251 -5.19 -23.68 -3.80
C HIS A 251 -4.09 -23.69 -2.73
N LEU A 252 -2.92 -23.09 -3.00
CA LEU A 252 -1.85 -22.95 -2.02
C LEU A 252 -2.26 -22.10 -0.81
N ALA A 253 -3.15 -21.12 -1.01
CA ALA A 253 -3.65 -20.28 0.06
C ALA A 253 -4.55 -21.03 1.06
N ASN A 254 -5.22 -22.10 0.65
CA ASN A 254 -6.16 -22.86 1.51
C ASN A 254 -7.17 -21.98 2.30
N GLY A 255 -7.72 -20.94 1.67
CA GLY A 255 -8.62 -19.98 2.33
C GLY A 255 -7.92 -18.72 2.88
N GLU A 256 -6.60 -18.74 3.05
CA GLU A 256 -5.77 -17.63 3.55
C GLU A 256 -5.20 -16.77 2.41
N LEU A 257 -6.02 -16.45 1.40
CA LEU A 257 -5.54 -15.80 0.17
C LEU A 257 -4.93 -14.43 0.40
N SER A 258 -5.54 -13.63 1.28
CA SER A 258 -5.02 -12.33 1.69
C SER A 258 -3.65 -12.49 2.35
N THR A 259 -3.56 -13.35 3.37
CA THR A 259 -2.33 -13.65 4.12
C THR A 259 -1.20 -14.12 3.21
N LEU A 260 -1.46 -15.11 2.35
CA LEU A 260 -0.45 -15.64 1.43
C LEU A 260 0.06 -14.53 0.48
N THR A 261 -0.85 -13.71 -0.05
CA THR A 261 -0.51 -12.65 -0.99
C THR A 261 0.29 -11.53 -0.31
N ALA A 262 -0.12 -11.09 0.87
CA ALA A 262 0.59 -10.09 1.66
C ALA A 262 2.02 -10.56 2.01
N LEU A 263 2.16 -11.81 2.48
CA LEU A 263 3.48 -12.38 2.81
C LEU A 263 4.40 -12.51 1.60
N MET A 264 3.87 -12.86 0.42
CA MET A 264 4.66 -12.91 -0.82
C MET A 264 5.13 -11.51 -1.26
N LEU A 265 4.26 -10.49 -1.14
CA LEU A 265 4.63 -9.11 -1.43
C LEU A 265 5.68 -8.58 -0.44
N ALA A 266 5.52 -8.87 0.85
CA ALA A 266 6.50 -8.56 1.89
C ALA A 266 7.86 -9.20 1.58
N TRP A 267 7.84 -10.47 1.17
CA TRP A 267 9.06 -11.21 0.81
C TRP A 267 9.76 -10.54 -0.36
N GLY A 268 9.03 -10.25 -1.44
CA GLY A 268 9.58 -9.59 -2.62
C GLY A 268 10.16 -8.21 -2.30
N TRP A 269 9.45 -7.42 -1.50
CA TRP A 269 9.94 -6.12 -1.03
C TRP A 269 11.24 -6.24 -0.23
N ARG A 270 11.33 -7.20 0.70
CA ARG A 270 12.55 -7.47 1.48
C ARG A 270 13.73 -7.87 0.58
N GLN A 271 13.50 -8.70 -0.45
CA GLN A 271 14.56 -9.07 -1.40
C GLN A 271 15.12 -7.87 -2.15
N HIS A 272 14.25 -7.00 -2.66
CA HIS A 272 14.67 -5.78 -3.35
C HIS A 272 15.49 -4.84 -2.44
N ARG A 273 15.12 -4.72 -1.16
CA ARG A 273 15.87 -3.91 -0.19
C ARG A 273 17.25 -4.46 0.14
N SER A 274 17.39 -5.78 0.20
CA SER A 274 18.67 -6.43 0.47
C SER A 274 19.63 -6.31 -0.71
N ALA A 275 19.12 -6.28 -1.95
CA ALA A 275 19.92 -6.15 -3.16
C ALA A 275 20.41 -4.71 -3.44
N GLY A 276 19.79 -3.70 -2.81
CA GLY A 276 20.16 -2.29 -2.94
C GLY A 276 21.07 -1.76 -1.82
N ARG A 277 21.66 -2.65 -1.00
CA ARG A 277 22.69 -2.33 -0.01
C ARG A 277 24.05 -2.78 -0.50
#